data_AF-A0A3P8DKD6-F1
#
_entry.id   AF-A0A3P8DKD6-F1
#
_cell.length_a   1.000
_cell.length_b   1.000
_cell.length_c   1.000
_cell.angle_alpha   90.00
_cell.angle_beta   90.00
_cell.angle_gamma   90.00
#
_symmetry.space_group_name_H-M   'P 1'
#
loop_
_entity.id
_entity.type
_entity.pdbx_description
1 polymer ?
#
loop_
_entity_poly.entity_id
_entity_poly.type
_entity_poly.pdbx_seq_one_letter_code
_entity_poly.pdbx_strand_id
1 'polypeptide(L)'
;MDNGADNITKVQYEFKIVLNNKFQAFHDLLNGEGITMESNWKEIKEVITSTCHEVLGHKKNHHKEWITVDTLDKIQERRNKKA
;
A
#
# COMPACT_ATOMS: atom_id res chain seq x y z
N MET A 1 42.52 -20.92 12.70
CA MET A 1 42.12 -20.06 11.57
C MET A 1 41.34 -21.01 10.67
N ASP A 2 40.02 -21.20 10.81
CA ASP A 2 38.92 -20.32 10.37
C ASP A 2 37.54 -20.80 10.92
N ASN A 3 37.51 -21.43 12.10
CA ASN A 3 36.31 -22.19 12.57
C ASN A 3 35.12 -21.31 13.02
N GLY A 4 35.31 -19.98 13.08
CA GLY A 4 34.29 -19.04 13.54
C GLY A 4 33.34 -18.57 12.44
N ALA A 5 33.85 -18.33 11.23
CA ALA A 5 33.04 -17.86 10.10
C ALA A 5 32.12 -18.97 9.55
N ASP A 6 32.60 -20.21 9.55
CA ASP A 6 31.83 -21.39 9.11
C ASP A 6 30.63 -21.69 10.00
N ASN A 7 30.74 -21.47 11.32
CA ASN A 7 29.63 -21.73 12.24
C ASN A 7 28.51 -20.69 12.08
N ILE A 8 28.88 -19.42 11.85
CA ILE A 8 27.92 -18.32 11.71
C ILE A 8 27.11 -18.53 10.43
N THR A 9 27.79 -18.89 9.34
CA THR A 9 27.17 -19.15 8.04
C THR A 9 26.21 -20.34 8.11
N LYS A 10 26.59 -21.41 8.83
CA LYS A 10 25.72 -22.57 9.05
C LYS A 10 24.46 -22.22 9.85
N VAL A 11 24.61 -21.51 10.98
CA VAL A 11 23.48 -21.12 11.83
C VAL A 11 22.51 -20.19 11.07
N GLN A 12 23.04 -19.27 10.26
CA GLN A 12 22.22 -18.40 9.41
C GLN A 12 21.43 -19.20 8.36
N TYR A 13 22.05 -20.19 7.73
CA TYR A 13 21.41 -21.03 6.72
C TYR A 13 20.30 -21.90 7.32
N GLU A 14 20.57 -22.53 8.47
CA GLU A 14 19.56 -23.32 9.20
C GLU A 14 18.38 -22.45 9.64
N PHE A 15 18.65 -21.25 10.17
CA PHE A 15 17.60 -20.29 10.53
C PHE A 15 16.74 -19.92 9.31
N LYS A 16 17.36 -19.64 8.16
CA LYS A 16 16.66 -19.32 6.91
C LYS A 16 15.78 -20.46 6.43
N ILE A 17 16.23 -21.71 6.53
CA ILE A 17 15.45 -22.90 6.17
C ILE A 17 14.24 -23.06 7.08
N VAL A 18 14.45 -23.02 8.40
CA VAL A 18 13.35 -23.16 9.38
C VAL A 18 12.30 -22.08 9.17
N LEU A 19 12.75 -20.84 8.90
CA LEU A 19 11.86 -19.73 8.59
C LEU A 19 11.06 -19.99 7.32
N ASN A 20 11.72 -20.35 6.21
CA ASN A 20 11.05 -20.63 4.94
C ASN A 20 10.06 -21.79 5.04
N ASN A 21 10.43 -22.89 5.70
CA ASN A 21 9.55 -24.05 5.89
C ASN A 21 8.28 -23.67 6.65
N LYS A 22 8.41 -22.82 7.69
CA LYS A 22 7.27 -22.33 8.46
C LYS A 22 6.35 -21.45 7.62
N PHE A 23 6.91 -20.53 6.82
CA PHE A 23 6.11 -19.68 5.92
C PHE A 23 5.44 -20.48 4.80
N GLN A 24 6.09 -21.51 4.26
CA GLN A 24 5.50 -22.38 3.25
C GLN A 24 4.29 -23.14 3.80
N ALA A 25 4.40 -23.72 5.00
CA ALA A 25 3.27 -24.40 5.64
C ALA A 25 2.07 -23.46 5.87
N PHE A 26 2.31 -22.18 6.20
CA PHE A 26 1.24 -21.18 6.27
C PHE A 26 0.63 -20.89 4.90
N HIS A 27 1.44 -20.77 3.86
CA HIS A 27 0.95 -20.52 2.50
C HIS A 27 0.12 -21.70 1.97
N ASP A 28 0.54 -22.93 2.24
CA ASP A 28 -0.18 -24.14 1.84
C ASP A 28 -1.50 -24.28 2.61
N LEU A 29 -1.52 -23.92 3.91
CA LEU A 29 -2.75 -23.84 4.70
C LEU A 29 -3.74 -22.80 4.12
N LEU A 30 -3.25 -21.61 3.80
CA LEU A 30 -4.06 -20.51 3.24
C LEU A 30 -4.59 -20.82 1.83
N ASN A 31 -3.83 -21.59 1.04
CA ASN A 31 -4.28 -22.04 -0.28
C ASN A 31 -5.25 -23.22 -0.20
N GLY A 32 -5.16 -24.04 0.86
CA GLY A 32 -6.06 -25.17 1.10
C GLY A 32 -7.48 -24.78 1.51
N GLU A 33 -7.67 -23.59 2.12
CA GLU A 33 -8.98 -23.08 2.55
C GLU A 33 -9.90 -22.62 1.40
N GLY A 34 -9.49 -22.76 0.13
CA GLY A 34 -10.34 -22.54 -1.05
C GLY A 34 -10.74 -21.10 -1.34
N ILE A 35 -10.55 -20.19 -0.38
CA ILE A 35 -10.73 -18.75 -0.51
C ILE A 35 -9.40 -18.11 -0.14
N THR A 36 -8.75 -17.43 -1.09
CA THR A 36 -7.45 -16.83 -0.81
C THR A 36 -7.64 -15.70 0.19
N MET A 37 -6.73 -15.56 1.16
CA MET A 37 -6.75 -14.43 2.12
C MET A 37 -6.85 -13.09 1.38
N GLU A 38 -6.23 -13.00 0.20
CA GLU A 38 -6.30 -11.84 -0.68
C GLU A 38 -7.72 -11.56 -1.19
N SER A 39 -8.48 -12.58 -1.60
CA SER A 39 -9.87 -12.39 -2.03
C SER A 39 -10.79 -11.96 -0.89
N ASN A 40 -10.63 -12.55 0.30
CA ASN A 40 -11.37 -12.14 1.51
C ASN A 40 -11.06 -10.69 1.89
N TRP A 41 -9.77 -10.32 1.87
CA TRP A 41 -9.34 -8.95 2.14
C TRP A 41 -9.88 -7.96 1.10
N LYS A 42 -9.92 -8.37 -0.16
CA LYS A 42 -10.49 -7.58 -1.25
C LYS A 42 -11.99 -7.36 -1.05
N GLU A 43 -12.74 -8.40 -0.72
CA GLU A 43 -14.19 -8.31 -0.49
C GLU A 43 -14.52 -7.37 0.67
N ILE A 44 -13.83 -7.49 1.82
CA ILE A 44 -14.02 -6.60 2.98
C ILE A 44 -13.75 -5.14 2.58
N LYS A 45 -12.66 -4.89 1.83
CA LYS A 45 -12.32 -3.55 1.37
C LYS A 45 -13.38 -2.97 0.44
N GLU A 46 -13.95 -3.79 -0.45
CA GLU A 46 -15.01 -3.38 -1.36
C GLU A 46 -16.30 -3.04 -0.61
N VAL A 47 -16.72 -3.87 0.36
CA VAL A 47 -17.90 -3.62 1.20
C VAL A 47 -17.76 -2.30 1.96
N ILE A 48 -16.66 -2.10 2.67
CA ILE A 48 -16.42 -0.86 3.44
C ILE A 48 -16.42 0.36 2.51
N THR A 49 -15.74 0.27 1.37
CA THR A 49 -15.67 1.36 0.39
C THR A 49 -17.06 1.69 -0.17
N SER A 50 -17.89 0.68 -0.46
CA SER A 50 -19.25 0.84 -0.94
C SER A 50 -20.13 1.52 0.10
N THR A 51 -20.14 1.03 1.34
CA THR A 51 -20.92 1.63 2.43
C THR A 51 -20.51 3.08 2.69
N CYS A 52 -19.21 3.38 2.68
CA CYS A 52 -18.73 4.75 2.82
C CYS A 52 -19.23 5.64 1.67
N HIS A 53 -19.21 5.17 0.42
CA HIS A 53 -19.73 5.93 -0.71
C HIS A 53 -21.25 6.13 -0.65
N GLU A 54 -22.00 5.16 -0.17
CA GLU A 54 -23.46 5.27 0.00
C GLU A 54 -23.83 6.26 1.09
N VAL A 55 -23.18 6.17 2.26
CA VAL A 55 -23.50 7.00 3.43
C VAL A 55 -22.94 8.41 3.31
N LEU A 56 -21.68 8.54 2.89
CA LEU A 56 -20.96 9.82 2.86
C LEU A 56 -21.01 10.49 1.47
N GLY A 57 -21.41 9.76 0.43
CA GLY A 57 -21.34 10.21 -0.95
C GLY A 57 -19.90 10.26 -1.48
N HIS A 58 -19.76 10.42 -2.79
CA HIS A 58 -18.45 10.70 -3.37
C HIS A 58 -18.00 12.12 -3.02
N LYS A 59 -16.74 12.27 -2.60
CA LYS A 59 -16.09 13.58 -2.49
C LYS A 59 -16.12 14.25 -3.86
N LYS A 60 -17.01 15.21 -4.03
CA LYS A 60 -16.98 16.08 -5.20
C LYS A 60 -15.75 16.97 -5.05
N ASN A 61 -14.73 16.71 -5.86
CA ASN A 61 -13.70 17.72 -6.10
C ASN A 61 -14.37 18.83 -6.90
N HIS A 62 -15.03 19.74 -6.18
CA HIS A 62 -15.44 21.00 -6.75
C HIS A 62 -14.15 21.69 -7.19
N HIS A 63 -13.87 21.63 -8.50
CA HIS A 63 -13.01 22.63 -9.09
C HIS A 63 -13.66 23.96 -8.73
N LYS A 64 -13.00 24.70 -7.85
CA LYS A 64 -13.45 26.00 -7.44
C LYS A 64 -13.32 26.85 -8.69
N GLU A 65 -14.43 27.16 -9.37
CA GLU A 65 -14.44 28.00 -10.57
C GLU A 65 -13.74 29.35 -10.35
N TRP A 66 -13.63 29.82 -9.10
CA TRP A 66 -12.86 31.01 -8.78
C TRP A 66 -11.33 30.83 -8.86
N ILE A 67 -10.83 29.60 -9.00
CA ILE A 67 -9.43 29.26 -9.27
C ILE A 67 -9.32 28.87 -10.75
N THR A 68 -9.73 29.76 -11.65
CA THR A 68 -9.45 29.62 -13.08
C THR A 68 -7.97 29.84 -13.38
N VAL A 69 -7.51 29.30 -14.50
CA VAL A 69 -6.17 29.62 -15.07
C VAL A 69 -6.03 31.14 -15.24
N ASP A 70 -7.07 31.83 -15.71
CA ASP A 70 -7.11 33.29 -15.82
C ASP A 70 -6.90 34.03 -14.48
N THR A 71 -7.40 33.47 -13.37
CA THR A 71 -7.17 34.04 -12.04
C THR A 71 -5.72 33.85 -11.60
N LEU A 72 -5.11 32.69 -11.91
CA LEU A 72 -3.70 32.41 -11.62
C LEU A 72 -2.78 33.31 -12.45
N ASP A 73 -3.09 33.53 -13.72
CA ASP A 73 -2.32 34.40 -14.62
C ASP A 73 -2.33 35.85 -14.10
N LYS A 74 -3.49 36.36 -13.67
CA LYS A 74 -3.61 37.70 -13.06
C LYS A 74 -2.82 37.84 -11.75
N ILE A 75 -2.72 36.77 -10.96
CA ILE A 75 -1.89 36.76 -9.74
C ILE A 75 -0.40 36.82 -10.11
N GLN A 76 0.00 36.06 -11.13
CA GLN A 76 1.39 36.02 -11.59
C GLN A 76 1.81 37.36 -12.22
N GLU A 77 0.96 37.98 -13.04
CA GLU A 77 1.20 39.32 -13.58
C GLU A 77 1.43 40.36 -12.48
N ARG A 78 0.62 40.32 -11.41
CA ARG A 78 0.78 41.23 -10.26
C ARG A 78 2.07 40.99 -9.49
N ARG A 79 2.55 39.74 -9.43
CA ARG A 79 3.85 39.41 -8.82
C ARG A 79 5.00 39.95 -9.66
N ASN A 80 4.95 39.76 -10.97
CA ASN A 80 6.00 40.22 -11.89
C ASN A 80 6.11 41.76 -11.94
N LYS A 81 4.99 42.49 -11.75
CA LYS A 81 4.98 43.96 -11.66
C LYS A 81 5.50 44.51 -10.31
N LYS A 82 5.66 43.65 -9.29
CA LYS A 82 6.23 44.02 -7.99
C LYS A 82 7.73 43.71 -7.88
N ALA A 83 8.28 42.96 -8.83
CA ALA A 83 9.73 42.80 -9.01
C ALA A 83 10.26 44.01 -9.78
#